data_AF-A0A2I0TT44-F1
#
_entry.id   AF-A0A2I0TT44-F1
#
_cell.length_a   1.000
_cell.length_b   1.000
_cell.length_c   1.000
_cell.angle_alpha   90.00
_cell.angle_beta   90.00
_cell.angle_gamma   90.00
#
_symmetry.space_group_name_H-M   'P 1'
#
loop_
_entity.id
_entity.type
_entity.pdbx_description
1 polymer ?
#
loop_
_entity_poly.entity_id
_entity_poly.type
_entity_poly.pdbx_seq_one_letter_code
_entity_poly.pdbx_strand_id
1 'polypeptide(L)'
;MSPKLLHQPWQLLAHLGSREERSLPHHAVSTCDGDSPGGNNLWELNADSDTPVPSVVHSQPWWEQPHGEVASNHPLKCSVNPCCYFPCQHQGVCVRVGLGGYECDCTRTGYFGTNCTSPELWTRLHDWLKPSPAFYHFILTHFKWFWDIVNSTFIRDTLMRLILTVRANLIPSPPTFNSDYGYISWEAYANVSYYTRVLPPVPDNCPTPMGTKGETIKIVIEDYVQHLSGYYLSLKFDPELLFGTQFQYRNRIAVEFNQLYHWHGLMPDSFVIQGEEYSYEQFLYNTSMLIDYGVEALVESFSKQVAGRIGGTQTINANVLQVAIGVIKESRQLRLQPFNEYRKRFGMKPYKSFQELTGEEEKAAELEELYGDIDALEFYPGLLLEKPQPNGIFGESMVEIGAPFSLKGLFGNPICSPEYWKPSTFGGETGFEIVKTASLEKLVCLNVKKHQLLLCPSHEAMGNEENQGREFWSRALPQKLGPGST
;
A
#
# COMPACT_ATOMS: atom_id res chain seq x y z
N MET A 1 -34.42 -39.93 5.14
CA MET A 1 -34.96 -39.87 3.76
C MET A 1 -34.52 -38.57 3.12
N SER A 2 -34.34 -38.54 1.80
CA SER A 2 -33.81 -37.36 1.07
C SER A 2 -34.81 -36.19 0.99
N PRO A 3 -34.34 -34.95 0.76
CA PRO A 3 -35.09 -33.73 1.05
C PRO A 3 -35.85 -33.16 -0.15
N LYS A 4 -36.84 -32.29 0.14
CA LYS A 4 -37.35 -31.26 -0.77
C LYS A 4 -37.82 -30.02 0.00
N LEU A 5 -37.01 -28.95 -0.02
CA LEU A 5 -37.41 -27.53 -0.06
C LEU A 5 -36.17 -26.64 0.18
N LEU A 6 -35.29 -26.58 -0.83
CA LEU A 6 -34.15 -25.67 -0.85
C LEU A 6 -34.01 -25.10 -2.27
N HIS A 7 -34.61 -23.93 -2.49
CA HIS A 7 -34.37 -23.11 -3.69
C HIS A 7 -34.64 -21.63 -3.40
N GLN A 8 -33.56 -20.92 -3.04
CA GLN A 8 -33.40 -19.45 -3.05
C GLN A 8 -34.33 -18.63 -2.12
N PRO A 9 -33.79 -17.55 -1.51
CA PRO A 9 -33.64 -16.30 -2.23
C PRO A 9 -32.18 -15.80 -2.29
N TRP A 10 -31.56 -15.87 -3.46
CA TRP A 10 -30.21 -15.34 -3.75
C TRP A 10 -30.25 -13.95 -4.44
N GLN A 11 -31.33 -13.16 -4.22
CA GLN A 11 -31.67 -12.00 -5.07
C GLN A 11 -31.84 -10.65 -4.34
N LEU A 12 -31.44 -10.51 -3.07
CA LEU A 12 -31.66 -9.27 -2.28
C LEU A 12 -30.39 -8.51 -1.86
N LEU A 13 -29.21 -8.90 -2.35
CA LEU A 13 -27.94 -8.14 -2.19
C LEU A 13 -27.23 -7.87 -3.53
N ALA A 14 -27.97 -7.88 -4.66
CA ALA A 14 -27.44 -7.68 -6.01
C ALA A 14 -28.11 -6.53 -6.78
N HIS A 15 -28.79 -5.60 -6.08
CA HIS A 15 -29.66 -4.57 -6.69
C HIS A 15 -29.42 -3.12 -6.21
N LEU A 16 -28.20 -2.83 -5.72
CA LEU A 16 -27.70 -1.46 -5.55
C LEU A 16 -26.33 -1.27 -6.23
N GLY A 17 -26.16 -1.92 -7.40
CA GLY A 17 -24.88 -1.97 -8.12
C GLY A 17 -25.00 -2.45 -9.57
N SER A 18 -26.13 -2.20 -10.23
CA SER A 18 -26.31 -2.48 -11.66
C SER A 18 -27.07 -1.32 -12.30
N ARG A 19 -26.37 -0.57 -13.15
CA ARG A 19 -26.97 0.36 -14.11
C ARG A 19 -26.81 -0.27 -15.49
N GLU A 20 -27.88 -0.20 -16.28
CA GLU A 20 -28.04 -0.95 -17.52
C GLU A 20 -27.13 -0.41 -18.65
N GLU A 21 -25.90 -0.93 -18.73
CA GLU A 21 -25.00 -0.64 -19.85
C GLU A 21 -25.37 -1.47 -21.08
N ARG A 22 -25.47 -0.77 -22.23
CA ARG A 22 -25.84 -1.39 -23.50
C ARG A 22 -24.69 -2.21 -24.06
N SER A 23 -24.99 -3.46 -24.42
CA SER A 23 -24.07 -4.35 -25.13
C SER A 23 -23.72 -3.78 -26.51
N LEU A 24 -22.50 -3.25 -26.64
CA LEU A 24 -21.86 -3.00 -27.93
C LEU A 24 -21.18 -4.30 -28.42
N PRO A 25 -21.25 -4.64 -29.71
CA PRO A 25 -20.78 -5.92 -30.22
C PRO A 25 -19.26 -6.04 -30.23
N HIS A 26 -18.75 -7.26 -30.03
CA HIS A 26 -17.33 -7.58 -30.07
C HIS A 26 -16.72 -7.39 -31.47
N HIS A 27 -16.11 -6.24 -31.72
CA HIS A 27 -15.09 -6.07 -32.75
C HIS A 27 -13.88 -5.32 -32.17
N ALA A 28 -12.89 -6.08 -31.69
CA ALA A 28 -11.59 -5.54 -31.31
C ALA A 28 -10.77 -5.20 -32.57
N VAL A 29 -11.07 -4.05 -33.18
CA VAL A 29 -10.23 -3.44 -34.22
C VAL A 29 -9.19 -2.56 -33.53
N SER A 30 -7.91 -2.81 -33.78
CA SER A 30 -6.82 -2.00 -33.25
C SER A 30 -6.71 -0.66 -33.99
N THR A 31 -7.45 0.34 -33.55
CA THR A 31 -7.30 1.73 -34.01
C THR A 31 -6.05 2.35 -33.37
N CYS A 32 -4.96 2.41 -34.13
CA CYS A 32 -3.82 3.25 -33.78
C CYS A 32 -4.20 4.70 -34.10
N ASP A 33 -4.42 5.54 -33.08
CA ASP A 33 -4.81 6.94 -33.31
C ASP A 33 -3.75 7.71 -34.11
N GLY A 34 -4.23 8.47 -35.09
CA GLY A 34 -3.41 9.20 -36.06
C GLY A 34 -3.91 10.62 -36.26
N ASP A 35 -3.56 11.51 -35.32
CA ASP A 35 -3.77 12.95 -35.49
C ASP A 35 -3.11 13.44 -36.79
N SER A 36 -3.93 14.04 -37.64
CA SER A 36 -3.49 14.76 -38.84
C SER A 36 -3.91 16.22 -38.72
N PRO A 37 -3.02 17.21 -38.98
CA PRO A 37 -3.28 18.62 -38.68
C PRO A 37 -4.25 19.28 -39.68
N GLY A 38 -5.54 18.99 -39.55
CA GLY A 38 -6.63 19.68 -40.24
C GLY A 38 -7.00 20.97 -39.52
N GLY A 39 -6.47 22.11 -39.97
CA GLY A 39 -6.74 23.41 -39.35
C GLY A 39 -8.16 23.94 -39.62
N ASN A 40 -8.73 24.64 -38.63
CA ASN A 40 -9.88 25.53 -38.81
C ASN A 40 -9.85 26.65 -37.74
N ASN A 41 -9.29 27.80 -38.10
CA ASN A 41 -9.47 29.04 -37.34
C ASN A 41 -10.85 29.63 -37.69
N LEU A 42 -11.74 29.83 -36.72
CA LEU A 42 -13.02 30.52 -36.98
C LEU A 42 -13.67 31.11 -35.71
N TRP A 43 -13.14 32.24 -35.22
CA TRP A 43 -13.82 33.16 -34.30
C TRP A 43 -13.33 34.60 -34.49
N GLU A 44 -13.59 35.19 -35.66
CA GLU A 44 -13.52 36.65 -35.85
C GLU A 44 -14.76 37.15 -36.60
N LEU A 45 -15.32 38.25 -36.09
CA LEU A 45 -16.48 38.96 -36.64
C LEU A 45 -16.01 40.36 -37.04
N ASN A 46 -16.23 40.77 -38.30
CA ASN A 46 -16.83 42.08 -38.67
C ASN A 46 -16.77 42.42 -40.17
N ALA A 47 -17.75 43.22 -40.60
CA ALA A 47 -17.73 44.26 -41.64
C ALA A 47 -17.44 43.93 -43.13
N ASP A 48 -18.50 44.04 -43.94
CA ASP A 48 -18.67 44.89 -45.13
C ASP A 48 -17.55 45.01 -46.20
N SER A 49 -17.87 44.62 -47.44
CA SER A 49 -17.87 45.54 -48.62
C SER A 49 -18.42 44.87 -49.90
N ASP A 50 -18.89 45.69 -50.85
CA ASP A 50 -19.55 45.26 -52.10
C ASP A 50 -18.63 44.64 -53.16
N THR A 51 -19.14 43.71 -53.98
CA THR A 51 -19.20 43.79 -55.47
C THR A 51 -19.89 42.56 -56.11
N PRO A 52 -20.38 42.61 -57.38
CA PRO A 52 -21.45 41.72 -57.87
C PRO A 52 -21.05 40.50 -58.73
N VAL A 53 -22.04 39.61 -58.92
CA VAL A 53 -22.00 38.33 -59.66
C VAL A 53 -22.07 38.51 -61.19
N PRO A 54 -21.30 37.73 -61.96
CA PRO A 54 -21.88 36.83 -62.99
C PRO A 54 -21.16 35.45 -63.04
N SER A 55 -21.67 34.35 -63.60
CA SER A 55 -23.03 33.89 -63.95
C SER A 55 -22.94 32.45 -64.49
N VAL A 56 -23.86 31.55 -64.12
CA VAL A 56 -24.37 30.35 -64.85
C VAL A 56 -23.50 29.67 -65.92
N VAL A 57 -23.24 28.35 -65.79
CA VAL A 57 -23.56 27.34 -66.84
C VAL A 57 -23.43 25.87 -66.37
N HIS A 58 -24.40 25.06 -66.85
CA HIS A 58 -24.60 23.59 -66.86
C HIS A 58 -23.90 22.59 -65.91
N SER A 59 -24.79 21.86 -65.24
CA SER A 59 -24.71 20.49 -64.74
C SER A 59 -24.34 19.39 -65.75
N GLN A 60 -23.64 18.34 -65.29
CA GLN A 60 -23.83 16.94 -65.73
C GLN A 60 -23.52 15.96 -64.57
N PRO A 61 -24.09 14.72 -64.52
CA PRO A 61 -24.08 13.90 -63.30
C PRO A 61 -23.40 12.51 -63.39
N TRP A 62 -22.54 12.22 -62.40
CA TRP A 62 -22.44 10.93 -61.68
C TRP A 62 -22.48 9.59 -62.46
N TRP A 63 -21.47 9.23 -63.28
CA TRP A 63 -21.06 7.79 -63.39
C TRP A 63 -19.70 7.48 -64.05
N GLU A 64 -19.02 8.38 -64.78
CA GLU A 64 -17.75 8.02 -65.45
C GLU A 64 -16.52 8.10 -64.52
N GLN A 65 -15.85 6.96 -64.30
CA GLN A 65 -14.52 6.85 -63.66
C GLN A 65 -13.47 6.30 -64.63
N PRO A 66 -12.25 6.85 -64.64
CA PRO A 66 -11.03 6.13 -64.96
C PRO A 66 -10.44 5.47 -63.70
N HIS A 67 -9.86 4.28 -63.83
CA HIS A 67 -9.20 3.61 -62.70
C HIS A 67 -7.92 4.36 -62.26
N GLY A 68 -7.92 4.85 -61.02
CA GLY A 68 -6.73 5.34 -60.31
C GLY A 68 -5.99 4.22 -59.57
N GLU A 69 -4.70 4.40 -59.33
CA GLU A 69 -3.80 3.35 -58.82
C GLU A 69 -4.08 2.96 -57.35
N VAL A 70 -3.81 1.70 -57.02
CA VAL A 70 -3.91 1.18 -55.65
C VAL A 70 -2.74 1.71 -54.82
N ALA A 71 -2.99 2.77 -54.05
CA ALA A 71 -2.05 3.21 -53.02
C ALA A 71 -1.78 2.05 -52.03
N SER A 72 -0.51 1.69 -51.86
CA SER A 72 -0.12 0.56 -51.03
C SER A 72 -0.32 0.87 -49.55
N ASN A 73 -1.33 0.24 -48.92
CA ASN A 73 -1.50 0.24 -47.47
C ASN A 73 -0.29 -0.41 -46.79
N HIS A 74 0.71 0.41 -46.43
CA HIS A 74 1.62 0.03 -45.35
C HIS A 74 0.78 -0.12 -44.07
N PRO A 75 0.84 -1.26 -43.36
CA PRO A 75 0.18 -1.37 -42.07
C PRO A 75 0.81 -0.33 -41.13
N LEU A 76 -0.03 0.51 -40.51
CA LEU A 76 0.40 1.41 -39.45
C LEU A 76 1.03 0.56 -38.34
N LYS A 77 2.35 0.58 -38.27
CA LYS A 77 3.14 -0.19 -37.30
C LYS A 77 2.94 0.47 -35.93
N CYS A 78 1.85 0.08 -35.25
CA CYS A 78 1.45 0.61 -33.95
C CYS A 78 2.69 0.59 -33.03
N SER A 79 3.20 1.78 -32.70
CA SER A 79 4.44 1.89 -31.94
C SER A 79 4.16 1.42 -30.52
N VAL A 80 4.78 0.31 -30.11
CA VAL A 80 4.83 -0.12 -28.71
C VAL A 80 5.27 1.08 -27.89
N ASN A 81 4.56 1.38 -26.80
CA ASN A 81 4.89 2.51 -25.95
C ASN A 81 6.29 2.27 -25.35
N PRO A 82 7.30 3.12 -25.64
CA PRO A 82 8.67 2.89 -25.18
C PRO A 82 8.82 2.85 -23.65
N CYS A 83 7.88 3.45 -22.90
CA CYS A 83 7.88 3.35 -21.44
C CYS A 83 7.50 1.94 -20.92
N CYS A 84 6.97 1.04 -21.75
CA CYS A 84 6.74 -0.37 -21.39
C CYS A 84 8.02 -1.18 -21.17
N TYR A 85 9.19 -0.67 -21.58
CA TYR A 85 10.50 -1.26 -21.30
C TYR A 85 11.14 -0.74 -20.00
N PHE A 86 10.37 0.00 -19.18
CA PHE A 86 10.81 0.65 -17.94
C PHE A 86 12.20 1.32 -18.04
N PRO A 87 12.46 2.15 -19.08
CA PRO A 87 13.83 2.54 -19.45
C PRO A 87 14.51 3.46 -18.43
N CYS A 88 13.74 4.27 -17.72
CA CYS A 88 14.25 5.25 -16.75
C CYS A 88 14.53 4.60 -15.39
N GLN A 89 15.80 4.56 -14.99
CA GLN A 89 16.21 3.97 -13.71
C GLN A 89 16.20 5.02 -12.57
N HIS A 90 16.46 4.56 -11.35
CA HIS A 90 16.68 5.41 -10.16
C HIS A 90 15.59 6.46 -9.90
N GLN A 91 14.32 6.07 -10.11
CA GLN A 91 13.12 6.91 -9.95
C GLN A 91 12.92 8.02 -11.00
N GLY A 92 13.70 8.02 -12.10
CA GLY A 92 13.44 8.90 -13.24
C GLY A 92 12.09 8.62 -13.90
N VAL A 93 11.40 9.67 -14.34
CA VAL A 93 10.03 9.56 -14.88
C VAL A 93 10.07 9.41 -16.41
N CYS A 94 9.48 8.34 -16.94
CA CYS A 94 9.38 8.14 -18.38
C CYS A 94 8.25 8.98 -18.99
N VAL A 95 8.61 9.87 -19.91
CA VAL A 95 7.70 10.71 -20.68
C VAL A 95 7.73 10.25 -22.14
N ARG A 96 6.57 9.97 -22.75
CA ARG A 96 6.49 9.63 -24.17
C ARG A 96 6.65 10.90 -25.01
N VAL A 97 7.55 10.88 -26.00
CA VAL A 97 7.86 12.01 -26.87
C VAL A 97 7.58 11.63 -28.33
N GLY A 98 6.55 12.27 -28.91
CA GLY A 98 6.08 11.94 -30.25
C GLY A 98 5.51 10.51 -30.38
N LEU A 99 5.45 10.01 -31.61
CA LEU A 99 4.75 8.75 -31.91
C LEU A 99 5.45 7.50 -31.34
N GLY A 100 6.77 7.51 -31.17
CA GLY A 100 7.55 6.36 -30.69
C GLY A 100 8.83 6.67 -29.90
N GLY A 101 9.05 7.93 -29.52
CA GLY A 101 10.18 8.32 -28.67
C GLY A 101 9.82 8.34 -27.17
N TYR A 102 10.85 8.40 -26.34
CA TYR A 102 10.72 8.70 -24.91
C TYR A 102 11.85 9.63 -24.44
N GLU A 103 11.63 10.25 -23.30
CA GLU A 103 12.62 10.98 -22.54
C GLU A 103 12.46 10.62 -21.05
N CYS A 104 13.55 10.65 -20.29
CA CYS A 104 13.53 10.39 -18.86
C CYS A 104 13.80 11.67 -18.08
N ASP A 105 12.82 12.15 -17.31
CA ASP A 105 13.07 13.22 -16.35
C ASP A 105 13.86 12.67 -15.15
N CYS A 106 15.14 12.99 -15.08
CA CYS A 106 16.05 12.60 -14.00
C CYS A 106 16.12 13.65 -12.86
N THR A 107 15.25 14.66 -12.85
CA THR A 107 15.32 15.80 -11.91
C THR A 107 15.38 15.37 -10.44
N ARG A 108 16.50 15.69 -9.77
CA ARG A 108 16.79 15.34 -8.36
C ARG A 108 16.87 13.83 -8.07
N THR A 109 17.05 12.97 -9.07
CA THR A 109 17.38 11.55 -8.86
C THR A 109 18.81 11.34 -8.33
N GLY A 110 19.72 12.30 -8.55
CA GLY A 110 21.16 12.14 -8.35
C GLY A 110 21.87 11.45 -9.52
N TYR A 111 21.16 11.25 -10.64
CA TYR A 111 21.66 10.61 -11.87
C TYR A 111 21.33 11.46 -13.11
N PHE A 112 22.05 11.19 -14.20
CA PHE A 112 21.88 11.84 -15.50
C PHE A 112 22.06 10.85 -16.68
N GLY A 113 21.90 11.36 -17.90
CA GLY A 113 21.90 10.57 -19.14
C GLY A 113 20.51 10.07 -19.51
N THR A 114 20.36 9.52 -20.72
CA THR A 114 19.06 9.19 -21.35
C THR A 114 18.14 8.30 -20.52
N ASN A 115 18.70 7.49 -19.63
CA ASN A 115 18.01 6.49 -18.82
C ASN A 115 18.18 6.72 -17.31
N CYS A 116 18.71 7.89 -16.90
CA CYS A 116 19.08 8.21 -15.52
C CYS A 116 20.04 7.17 -14.89
N THR A 117 21.07 6.74 -15.63
CA THR A 117 22.00 5.66 -15.22
C THR A 117 23.39 6.15 -14.83
N SER A 118 23.80 7.37 -15.19
CA SER A 118 25.11 7.93 -14.81
C SER A 118 25.00 8.68 -13.47
N PRO A 119 25.65 8.23 -12.38
CA PRO A 119 25.55 8.90 -11.09
C PRO A 119 26.36 10.19 -11.02
N GLU A 120 25.84 11.19 -10.29
CA GLU A 120 26.62 12.33 -9.82
C GLU A 120 27.72 11.91 -8.85
N LEU A 121 28.70 12.79 -8.59
CA LEU A 121 29.86 12.49 -7.74
C LEU A 121 29.46 12.07 -6.32
N TRP A 122 28.49 12.77 -5.71
CA TRP A 122 28.00 12.45 -4.36
C TRP A 122 27.17 11.17 -4.32
N THR A 123 26.29 10.95 -5.30
CA THR A 123 25.52 9.72 -5.48
C THR A 123 26.45 8.51 -5.58
N ARG A 124 27.49 8.61 -6.43
CA ARG A 124 28.49 7.56 -6.61
C ARG A 124 29.28 7.24 -5.34
N LEU A 125 29.57 8.24 -4.50
CA LEU A 125 30.23 8.04 -3.20
C LEU A 125 29.27 7.40 -2.18
N HIS A 126 28.03 7.89 -2.12
CA HIS A 126 26.97 7.36 -1.25
C HIS A 126 26.70 5.88 -1.54
N ASP A 127 26.47 5.51 -2.80
CA ASP A 127 26.10 4.15 -3.19
C ASP A 127 27.29 3.17 -3.12
N TRP A 128 28.53 3.67 -3.08
CA TRP A 128 29.72 2.87 -2.74
C TRP A 128 29.86 2.60 -1.23
N LEU A 129 29.43 3.56 -0.39
CA LEU A 129 29.47 3.43 1.08
C LEU A 129 28.24 2.71 1.66
N LYS A 130 27.10 2.69 0.95
CA LYS A 130 25.82 2.13 1.41
C LYS A 130 25.88 0.60 1.57
N PRO A 131 25.72 0.04 2.78
CA PRO A 131 25.58 -1.40 3.01
C PRO A 131 24.29 -1.99 2.40
N SER A 132 24.25 -3.31 2.24
CA SER A 132 23.03 -4.02 1.81
C SER A 132 21.95 -4.04 2.91
N PRO A 133 20.65 -4.16 2.56
CA PRO A 133 19.59 -4.29 3.56
C PRO A 133 19.78 -5.51 4.46
N ALA A 134 20.17 -6.66 3.90
CA ALA A 134 20.57 -7.84 4.67
C ALA A 134 21.68 -7.57 5.71
N PHE A 135 22.67 -6.70 5.42
CA PHE A 135 23.69 -6.31 6.41
C PHE A 135 23.09 -5.42 7.52
N TYR A 136 22.23 -4.46 7.18
CA TYR A 136 21.51 -3.67 8.17
C TYR A 136 20.64 -4.55 9.08
N HIS A 137 19.89 -5.50 8.51
CA HIS A 137 19.07 -6.45 9.24
C HIS A 137 19.93 -7.31 10.18
N PHE A 138 21.06 -7.84 9.72
CA PHE A 138 22.02 -8.57 10.56
C PHE A 138 22.47 -7.71 11.77
N ILE A 139 22.93 -6.47 11.53
CA ILE A 139 23.37 -5.58 12.61
C ILE A 139 22.24 -5.25 13.60
N LEU A 140 21.00 -5.06 13.14
CA LEU A 140 19.82 -4.77 13.97
C LEU A 140 19.29 -5.97 14.77
N THR A 141 19.62 -7.21 14.37
CA THR A 141 19.16 -8.47 15.00
C THR A 141 20.27 -9.19 15.80
N HIS A 142 21.50 -8.69 15.77
CA HIS A 142 22.66 -9.28 16.45
C HIS A 142 23.24 -8.32 17.50
N PHE A 143 24.17 -8.80 18.32
CA PHE A 143 24.89 -8.00 19.33
C PHE A 143 24.00 -7.31 20.38
N LYS A 144 23.03 -8.03 20.97
CA LYS A 144 22.07 -7.46 21.95
C LYS A 144 22.72 -6.53 23.01
N TRP A 145 23.84 -6.94 23.61
CA TRP A 145 24.55 -6.14 24.62
C TRP A 145 24.93 -4.72 24.15
N PHE A 146 25.23 -4.55 22.86
CA PHE A 146 25.54 -3.25 22.27
C PHE A 146 24.27 -2.43 22.10
N TRP A 147 23.17 -3.06 21.68
CA TRP A 147 21.86 -2.41 21.60
C TRP A 147 21.30 -2.01 22.96
N ASP A 148 21.50 -2.81 24.01
CA ASP A 148 21.11 -2.45 25.38
C ASP A 148 21.79 -1.13 25.83
N ILE A 149 23.03 -0.88 25.39
CA ILE A 149 23.76 0.39 25.60
C ILE A 149 23.22 1.50 24.68
N VAL A 150 22.98 1.23 23.39
CA VAL A 150 22.44 2.23 22.45
C VAL A 150 21.05 2.70 22.86
N ASN A 151 20.17 1.79 23.28
CA ASN A 151 18.79 2.03 23.69
C ASN A 151 18.67 2.90 24.95
N SER A 152 19.70 2.88 25.80
CA SER A 152 19.78 3.68 27.04
C SER A 152 20.47 5.05 26.86
N THR A 153 20.75 5.46 25.62
CA THR A 153 21.39 6.75 25.29
C THR A 153 20.66 7.51 24.18
N PHE A 154 21.04 8.78 23.98
CA PHE A 154 20.55 9.63 22.88
C PHE A 154 20.83 9.06 21.47
N ILE A 155 21.68 8.04 21.37
CA ILE A 155 21.97 7.36 20.10
C ILE A 155 20.71 6.65 19.59
N ARG A 156 19.84 6.11 20.46
CA ARG A 156 18.52 5.57 20.10
C ARG A 156 17.70 6.60 19.30
N ASP A 157 17.53 7.80 19.85
CA ASP A 157 16.73 8.87 19.24
C ASP A 157 17.37 9.38 17.94
N THR A 158 18.70 9.39 17.88
CA THR A 158 19.47 9.75 16.67
C THR A 158 19.25 8.72 15.55
N LEU A 159 19.32 7.42 15.87
CA LEU A 159 19.06 6.33 14.92
C LEU A 159 17.59 6.28 14.51
N MET A 160 16.65 6.51 15.42
CA MET A 160 15.23 6.61 15.11
C MET A 160 14.94 7.78 14.16
N ARG A 161 15.49 8.98 14.42
CA ARG A 161 15.39 10.12 13.50
C ARG A 161 15.93 9.79 12.10
N LEU A 162 17.06 9.07 12.02
CA LEU A 162 17.63 8.60 10.75
C LEU A 162 16.73 7.58 10.03
N ILE A 163 16.21 6.57 10.75
CA ILE A 163 15.30 5.56 10.19
C ILE A 163 14.03 6.21 9.65
N LEU A 164 13.39 7.08 10.43
CA LEU A 164 12.15 7.76 10.03
C LEU A 164 12.34 8.61 8.78
N THR A 165 13.42 9.41 8.72
CA THR A 165 13.70 10.27 7.56
C THR A 165 14.08 9.47 6.32
N VAL A 166 15.02 8.51 6.42
CA VAL A 166 15.44 7.68 5.28
C VAL A 166 14.30 6.83 4.72
N ARG A 167 13.45 6.24 5.59
CA ARG A 167 12.31 5.43 5.15
C ARG A 167 11.18 6.27 4.58
N ALA A 168 10.82 7.39 5.20
CA ALA A 168 9.72 8.23 4.71
C ALA A 168 10.03 8.91 3.37
N ASN A 169 11.30 9.26 3.11
CA ASN A 169 11.73 9.90 1.86
C ASN A 169 11.55 9.01 0.61
N LEU A 170 11.36 7.69 0.77
CA LEU A 170 11.04 6.79 -0.35
C LEU A 170 9.60 6.94 -0.86
N ILE A 171 8.69 7.47 -0.03
CA ILE A 171 7.26 7.62 -0.35
C ILE A 171 6.97 9.05 -0.83
N PRO A 172 6.45 9.25 -2.07
CA PRO A 172 6.13 10.58 -2.58
C PRO A 172 5.04 11.25 -1.74
N SER A 173 5.27 12.53 -1.42
CA SER A 173 4.38 13.33 -0.58
C SER A 173 4.51 14.82 -0.96
N PRO A 174 3.55 15.41 -1.70
CA PRO A 174 2.20 14.91 -2.02
C PRO A 174 2.17 13.63 -2.87
N PRO A 175 1.05 12.88 -2.86
CA PRO A 175 0.87 11.70 -3.71
C PRO A 175 0.95 12.07 -5.19
N THR A 176 1.54 11.20 -6.01
CA THR A 176 1.84 11.45 -7.42
C THR A 176 0.87 10.76 -8.38
N PHE A 177 0.68 9.45 -8.21
CA PHE A 177 -0.07 8.58 -9.12
C PHE A 177 -1.23 7.91 -8.39
N ASN A 178 -2.25 7.47 -9.13
CA ASN A 178 -3.29 6.55 -8.66
C ASN A 178 -3.53 5.48 -9.74
N SER A 179 -4.64 4.72 -9.72
CA SER A 179 -4.91 3.70 -10.74
C SER A 179 -5.26 4.24 -12.14
N ASP A 180 -5.69 5.51 -12.25
CA ASP A 180 -6.13 6.14 -13.51
C ASP A 180 -5.14 7.18 -14.05
N TYR A 181 -4.21 7.66 -13.23
CA TYR A 181 -3.22 8.65 -13.62
C TYR A 181 -1.81 8.14 -13.36
N GLY A 182 -1.16 7.66 -14.43
CA GLY A 182 0.28 7.37 -14.49
C GLY A 182 1.18 8.61 -14.59
N TYR A 183 0.59 9.80 -14.49
CA TYR A 183 1.26 11.10 -14.46
C TYR A 183 0.65 11.95 -13.33
N ILE A 184 1.38 12.97 -12.87
CA ILE A 184 0.88 13.84 -11.79
C ILE A 184 -0.28 14.68 -12.33
N SER A 185 -1.46 14.55 -11.72
CA SER A 185 -2.67 15.30 -12.07
C SER A 185 -3.33 15.92 -10.84
N TRP A 186 -4.10 17.00 -11.03
CA TRP A 186 -4.87 17.60 -9.93
C TRP A 186 -5.93 16.64 -9.38
N GLU A 187 -6.50 15.78 -10.23
CA GLU A 187 -7.50 14.79 -9.83
C GLU A 187 -6.88 13.70 -8.94
N ALA A 188 -5.70 13.16 -9.30
CA ALA A 188 -4.97 12.22 -8.45
C ALA A 188 -4.62 12.81 -7.07
N TYR A 189 -4.26 14.10 -7.06
CA TYR A 189 -3.96 14.84 -5.83
C TYR A 189 -5.20 15.12 -4.95
N ALA A 190 -6.29 15.62 -5.55
CA ALA A 190 -7.46 16.12 -4.84
C ALA A 190 -8.45 15.01 -4.47
N ASN A 191 -8.63 14.01 -5.33
CA ASN A 191 -9.63 12.98 -5.12
C ASN A 191 -9.16 11.96 -4.06
N VAL A 192 -9.71 12.11 -2.85
CA VAL A 192 -9.42 11.23 -1.70
C VAL A 192 -10.17 9.89 -1.75
N SER A 193 -11.08 9.69 -2.71
CA SER A 193 -11.54 8.35 -3.10
C SER A 193 -10.43 7.52 -3.80
N TYR A 194 -9.25 8.12 -3.96
CA TYR A 194 -7.90 7.67 -4.33
C TYR A 194 -7.00 6.93 -3.29
N TYR A 195 -6.59 5.67 -3.50
CA TYR A 195 -5.26 5.17 -3.06
C TYR A 195 -4.21 5.78 -4.01
N THR A 196 -3.03 6.06 -3.48
CA THR A 196 -1.88 6.46 -4.31
C THR A 196 -1.20 5.21 -4.90
N ARG A 197 -0.27 5.43 -5.81
CA ARG A 197 0.73 4.43 -6.21
C ARG A 197 2.14 5.00 -6.17
N VAL A 198 3.15 4.16 -6.03
CA VAL A 198 4.57 4.58 -5.92
C VAL A 198 5.32 4.35 -7.24
N LEU A 199 4.92 3.35 -8.00
CA LEU A 199 5.16 3.27 -9.45
C LEU A 199 3.86 3.60 -10.19
N PRO A 200 3.91 4.23 -11.36
CA PRO A 200 2.70 4.49 -12.14
C PRO A 200 2.03 3.16 -12.56
N PRO A 201 0.70 3.11 -12.69
CA PRO A 201 0.02 2.02 -13.38
C PRO A 201 0.65 1.77 -14.76
N VAL A 202 0.72 0.51 -15.18
CA VAL A 202 0.74 0.25 -16.62
C VAL A 202 -0.63 0.71 -17.14
N PRO A 203 -0.73 1.59 -18.16
CA PRO A 203 -1.89 2.46 -18.34
C PRO A 203 -3.30 1.85 -18.21
N ASP A 204 -4.11 2.63 -17.49
CA ASP A 204 -5.57 2.72 -17.38
C ASP A 204 -6.35 1.43 -17.05
N ASN A 205 -6.87 1.35 -15.81
CA ASN A 205 -8.31 1.50 -15.47
C ASN A 205 -8.64 1.14 -13.98
N CYS A 206 -8.73 2.15 -13.09
CA CYS A 206 -9.72 2.32 -11.97
C CYS A 206 -9.47 1.62 -10.55
N PRO A 207 -10.24 1.87 -9.43
CA PRO A 207 -9.64 2.47 -8.19
C PRO A 207 -10.26 2.38 -6.70
N THR A 208 -9.58 1.77 -5.69
CA THR A 208 -9.23 2.29 -4.29
C THR A 208 -10.27 2.57 -3.10
N PRO A 209 -10.12 3.18 -1.82
CA PRO A 209 -9.11 4.01 -1.00
C PRO A 209 -9.04 3.99 0.63
N MET A 210 -8.46 5.04 1.33
CA MET A 210 -8.68 5.67 2.74
C MET A 210 -8.06 5.23 4.15
N GLY A 211 -8.09 6.10 5.23
CA GLY A 211 -7.86 5.76 6.70
C GLY A 211 -7.30 6.83 7.75
N THR A 212 -7.56 6.71 9.09
CA THR A 212 -7.02 7.54 10.25
C THR A 212 -6.73 6.75 11.57
N LYS A 213 -5.78 7.18 12.44
CA LYS A 213 -5.36 6.48 13.71
C LYS A 213 -4.82 7.43 14.82
N GLY A 214 -4.80 7.00 16.11
CA GLY A 214 -4.43 7.82 17.28
C GLY A 214 -3.43 7.15 18.24
N GLU A 215 -3.85 6.81 19.47
CA GLU A 215 -3.09 5.97 20.44
C GLU A 215 -2.54 4.69 19.79
N THR A 216 -3.31 4.15 18.84
CA THR A 216 -2.94 3.04 17.96
C THR A 216 -1.59 3.22 17.27
N ILE A 217 -1.14 4.47 17.03
CA ILE A 217 0.15 4.75 16.39
C ILE A 217 1.30 4.34 17.32
N LYS A 218 1.21 4.65 18.63
CA LYS A 218 2.23 4.23 19.60
C LYS A 218 2.31 2.72 19.68
N ILE A 219 1.19 2.05 19.91
CA ILE A 219 1.08 0.59 20.03
C ILE A 219 1.57 -0.09 18.74
N VAL A 220 1.25 0.46 17.57
CA VAL A 220 1.74 -0.09 16.29
C VAL A 220 3.26 0.06 16.13
N ILE A 221 3.87 1.14 16.62
CA ILE A 221 5.33 1.34 16.51
C ILE A 221 6.10 0.53 17.54
N GLU A 222 5.75 0.68 18.83
CA GLU A 222 6.56 0.21 19.95
C GLU A 222 6.30 -1.25 20.33
N ASP A 223 5.08 -1.76 20.12
CA ASP A 223 4.75 -3.16 20.38
C ASP A 223 4.78 -3.99 19.08
N TYR A 224 3.96 -3.60 18.09
CA TYR A 224 3.68 -4.45 16.91
C TYR A 224 4.80 -4.46 15.86
N VAL A 225 5.30 -3.31 15.41
CA VAL A 225 6.42 -3.24 14.46
C VAL A 225 7.74 -3.67 15.13
N GLN A 226 7.89 -3.46 16.44
CA GLN A 226 9.00 -4.03 17.22
C GLN A 226 8.97 -5.56 17.18
N HIS A 227 7.83 -6.18 17.46
CA HIS A 227 7.65 -7.63 17.39
C HIS A 227 7.93 -8.19 15.98
N LEU A 228 7.31 -7.60 14.94
CA LEU A 228 7.45 -8.07 13.56
C LEU A 228 8.86 -7.89 12.97
N SER A 229 9.62 -6.90 13.43
CA SER A 229 10.99 -6.65 12.93
C SER A 229 12.05 -7.51 13.62
N GLY A 230 11.80 -7.98 14.85
CA GLY A 230 12.77 -8.74 15.64
C GLY A 230 14.02 -7.95 16.05
N TYR A 231 14.01 -6.63 15.89
CA TYR A 231 15.19 -5.78 16.14
C TYR A 231 15.48 -5.61 17.63
N TYR A 232 16.76 -5.53 17.98
CA TYR A 232 17.21 -5.14 19.31
C TYR A 232 17.29 -3.62 19.50
N LEU A 233 17.27 -2.83 18.42
CA LEU A 233 16.97 -1.40 18.52
C LEU A 233 15.53 -1.22 19.01
N SER A 234 15.35 -0.55 20.15
CA SER A 234 14.03 -0.18 20.66
C SER A 234 13.45 0.97 19.83
N LEU A 235 12.43 0.67 19.04
CA LEU A 235 11.62 1.66 18.32
C LEU A 235 10.95 2.62 19.32
N LYS A 236 10.57 3.80 18.85
CA LYS A 236 10.02 4.88 19.68
C LYS A 236 8.99 5.66 18.88
N PHE A 237 7.79 5.84 19.40
CA PHE A 237 6.84 6.82 18.90
C PHE A 237 7.11 8.16 19.58
N ASP A 238 7.85 9.02 18.88
CA ASP A 238 8.19 10.36 19.34
C ASP A 238 8.15 11.31 18.13
N PRO A 239 7.05 12.05 17.93
CA PRO A 239 6.92 13.02 16.85
C PRO A 239 7.97 14.15 16.87
N GLU A 240 8.56 14.47 18.03
CA GLU A 240 9.57 15.53 18.17
C GLU A 240 10.88 15.15 17.47
N LEU A 241 11.09 13.85 17.19
CA LEU A 241 12.17 13.36 16.32
C LEU A 241 12.05 13.84 14.87
N LEU A 242 10.89 14.32 14.42
CA LEU A 242 10.71 14.91 13.08
C LEU A 242 10.63 16.44 13.11
N PHE A 243 10.63 17.06 14.30
CA PHE A 243 10.66 18.51 14.41
C PHE A 243 12.03 19.03 13.97
N GLY A 244 12.03 20.13 13.20
CA GLY A 244 13.21 20.64 12.49
C GLY A 244 13.62 19.87 11.23
N THR A 245 12.90 18.80 10.84
CA THR A 245 13.15 18.07 9.59
C THR A 245 12.17 18.47 8.49
N GLN A 246 12.53 18.27 7.21
CA GLN A 246 11.63 18.50 6.07
C GLN A 246 10.63 17.34 5.90
N PHE A 247 9.76 17.15 6.89
CA PHE A 247 8.75 16.10 6.87
C PHE A 247 7.35 16.65 6.56
N GLN A 248 6.54 15.86 5.86
CA GLN A 248 5.19 16.23 5.42
C GLN A 248 4.13 15.43 6.20
N TYR A 249 3.39 16.10 7.07
CA TYR A 249 2.32 15.53 7.92
C TYR A 249 1.02 15.28 7.13
N ARG A 250 1.15 14.45 6.09
CA ARG A 250 0.05 13.86 5.32
C ARG A 250 0.45 12.48 4.84
N ASN A 251 -0.54 11.63 4.61
CA ASN A 251 -0.39 10.33 3.97
C ASN A 251 -1.49 10.11 2.91
N ARG A 252 -1.23 9.19 1.97
CA ARG A 252 -2.27 8.51 1.19
C ARG A 252 -1.88 7.04 1.16
N ILE A 253 -2.78 6.14 1.56
CA ILE A 253 -2.52 4.70 1.50
C ILE A 253 -2.28 4.31 0.03
N ALA A 254 -1.29 3.44 -0.22
CA ALA A 254 -0.94 2.97 -1.54
C ALA A 254 -1.55 1.60 -1.84
N VAL A 255 -1.87 1.32 -3.09
CA VAL A 255 -2.45 0.01 -3.46
C VAL A 255 -1.41 -1.12 -3.30
N GLU A 256 -0.13 -0.81 -3.52
CA GLU A 256 0.97 -1.75 -3.25
C GLU A 256 1.10 -2.09 -1.77
N PHE A 257 0.82 -1.13 -0.88
CA PHE A 257 0.82 -1.37 0.57
C PHE A 257 -0.39 -2.21 1.00
N ASN A 258 -1.54 -2.03 0.35
CA ASN A 258 -2.73 -2.86 0.54
C ASN A 258 -2.44 -4.33 0.16
N GLN A 259 -1.90 -4.58 -1.04
CA GLN A 259 -1.54 -5.95 -1.45
C GLN A 259 -0.44 -6.56 -0.58
N LEU A 260 0.57 -5.77 -0.20
CA LEU A 260 1.65 -6.21 0.71
C LEU A 260 1.11 -6.71 2.06
N TYR A 261 0.01 -6.14 2.57
CA TYR A 261 -0.55 -6.46 3.89
C TYR A 261 -1.45 -7.71 3.94
N HIS A 262 -1.63 -8.45 2.85
CA HIS A 262 -2.52 -9.61 2.78
C HIS A 262 -1.92 -10.88 3.44
N TRP A 263 -1.53 -10.76 4.72
CA TRP A 263 -0.78 -11.76 5.51
C TRP A 263 -1.60 -12.98 5.97
N HIS A 264 -2.30 -13.62 5.04
CA HIS A 264 -3.18 -14.77 5.31
C HIS A 264 -2.44 -16.02 5.80
N GLY A 265 -1.11 -16.09 5.61
CA GLY A 265 -0.25 -17.12 6.21
C GLY A 265 -0.08 -17.02 7.73
N LEU A 266 -0.59 -15.95 8.37
CA LEU A 266 -0.72 -15.90 9.84
C LEU A 266 -1.82 -16.84 10.37
N MET A 267 -2.80 -17.18 9.54
CA MET A 267 -3.99 -17.91 9.97
C MET A 267 -3.68 -19.39 10.23
N PRO A 268 -4.02 -19.94 11.41
CA PRO A 268 -3.76 -21.34 11.75
C PRO A 268 -4.73 -22.30 11.04
N ASP A 269 -4.52 -23.61 11.19
CA ASP A 269 -5.44 -24.63 10.65
C ASP A 269 -6.76 -24.73 11.45
N SER A 270 -6.72 -24.37 12.73
CA SER A 270 -7.84 -24.33 13.67
C SER A 270 -7.61 -23.26 14.75
N PHE A 271 -8.67 -22.85 15.45
CA PHE A 271 -8.61 -21.82 16.51
C PHE A 271 -8.79 -22.48 17.87
N VAL A 272 -7.81 -22.36 18.77
CA VAL A 272 -7.84 -23.03 20.08
C VAL A 272 -8.21 -22.02 21.16
N ILE A 273 -9.35 -22.23 21.83
CA ILE A 273 -9.92 -21.31 22.82
C ILE A 273 -10.18 -22.06 24.12
N GLN A 274 -9.48 -21.67 25.20
CA GLN A 274 -9.46 -22.38 26.49
C GLN A 274 -9.11 -23.90 26.43
N GLY A 275 -8.61 -24.39 25.30
CA GLY A 275 -8.29 -25.80 25.06
C GLY A 275 -9.28 -26.53 24.15
N GLU A 276 -10.45 -25.93 23.85
CA GLU A 276 -11.37 -26.41 22.83
C GLU A 276 -10.90 -25.97 21.44
N GLU A 277 -11.02 -26.85 20.44
CA GLU A 277 -10.54 -26.63 19.07
C GLU A 277 -11.70 -26.34 18.11
N TYR A 278 -11.64 -25.18 17.45
CA TYR A 278 -12.66 -24.70 16.51
C TYR A 278 -12.15 -24.73 15.07
N SER A 279 -12.90 -25.38 14.18
CA SER A 279 -12.68 -25.27 12.73
C SER A 279 -13.12 -23.92 12.18
N TYR A 280 -12.69 -23.60 10.96
CA TYR A 280 -13.11 -22.38 10.25
C TYR A 280 -14.64 -22.23 10.13
N GLU A 281 -15.37 -23.33 9.93
CA GLU A 281 -16.86 -23.29 9.84
C GLU A 281 -17.52 -22.94 11.18
N GLN A 282 -16.86 -23.25 12.31
CA GLN A 282 -17.37 -22.95 13.66
C GLN A 282 -16.89 -21.59 14.19
N PHE A 283 -15.84 -21.02 13.59
CA PHE A 283 -15.23 -19.75 13.98
C PHE A 283 -15.74 -18.58 13.13
N LEU A 284 -15.77 -18.73 11.81
CA LEU A 284 -16.21 -17.68 10.89
C LEU A 284 -17.71 -17.40 11.09
N TYR A 285 -18.05 -16.11 11.21
CA TYR A 285 -19.41 -15.63 11.48
C TYR A 285 -20.05 -16.15 12.77
N ASN A 286 -19.28 -16.72 13.71
CA ASN A 286 -19.81 -17.11 15.00
C ASN A 286 -20.17 -15.87 15.84
N THR A 287 -21.48 -15.65 16.04
CA THR A 287 -21.99 -14.47 16.74
C THR A 287 -22.07 -14.60 18.26
N SER A 288 -21.90 -15.82 18.82
CA SER A 288 -22.01 -16.04 20.27
C SER A 288 -20.66 -16.16 20.96
N MET A 289 -19.63 -16.69 20.30
CA MET A 289 -18.29 -16.97 20.86
C MET A 289 -17.68 -15.81 21.69
N LEU A 290 -17.82 -14.56 21.25
CA LEU A 290 -17.35 -13.37 22.00
C LEU A 290 -18.12 -13.12 23.31
N ILE A 291 -19.40 -13.46 23.34
CA ILE A 291 -20.29 -13.32 24.51
C ILE A 291 -20.15 -14.54 25.44
N ASP A 292 -19.97 -15.74 24.87
CA ASP A 292 -19.85 -17.00 25.59
C ASP A 292 -18.52 -17.09 26.36
N TYR A 293 -17.41 -16.70 25.73
CA TYR A 293 -16.07 -16.70 26.35
C TYR A 293 -15.67 -15.38 27.02
N GLY A 294 -16.21 -14.25 26.56
CA GLY A 294 -15.72 -12.92 26.94
C GLY A 294 -14.40 -12.53 26.27
N VAL A 295 -14.02 -11.26 26.43
CA VAL A 295 -12.78 -10.71 25.86
C VAL A 295 -11.56 -11.34 26.53
N GLU A 296 -11.64 -11.59 27.83
CA GLU A 296 -10.60 -12.15 28.67
C GLU A 296 -10.06 -13.48 28.12
N ALA A 297 -10.93 -14.47 27.97
CA ALA A 297 -10.54 -15.82 27.54
C ALA A 297 -10.04 -15.85 26.09
N LEU A 298 -10.60 -15.01 25.22
CA LEU A 298 -10.16 -14.89 23.83
C LEU A 298 -8.77 -14.26 23.73
N VAL A 299 -8.52 -13.14 24.42
CA VAL A 299 -7.18 -12.50 24.44
C VAL A 299 -6.15 -13.46 25.04
N GLU A 300 -6.45 -14.14 26.15
CA GLU A 300 -5.52 -15.12 26.73
C GLU A 300 -5.23 -16.29 25.77
N SER A 301 -6.24 -16.79 25.05
CA SER A 301 -6.07 -17.91 24.11
C SER A 301 -5.27 -17.50 22.86
N PHE A 302 -5.64 -16.40 22.20
CA PHE A 302 -4.95 -15.90 21.02
C PHE A 302 -3.53 -15.39 21.32
N SER A 303 -3.25 -14.96 22.56
CA SER A 303 -1.88 -14.60 22.99
C SER A 303 -0.98 -15.82 23.25
N LYS A 304 -1.54 -17.03 23.30
CA LYS A 304 -0.81 -18.31 23.46
C LYS A 304 -0.72 -19.11 22.16
N GLN A 305 -1.71 -18.99 21.28
CA GLN A 305 -1.70 -19.69 19.99
C GLN A 305 -0.69 -19.04 19.04
N VAL A 306 0.24 -19.85 18.51
CA VAL A 306 1.26 -19.39 17.57
C VAL A 306 0.64 -19.19 16.18
N ALA A 307 0.86 -18.02 15.59
CA ALA A 307 0.46 -17.70 14.22
C ALA A 307 1.43 -18.34 13.19
N GLY A 308 0.93 -18.61 11.98
CA GLY A 308 1.77 -19.12 10.89
C GLY A 308 2.80 -18.11 10.38
N ARG A 309 3.81 -18.58 9.64
CA ARG A 309 4.83 -17.71 9.02
C ARG A 309 4.25 -17.08 7.75
N ILE A 310 4.54 -15.80 7.48
CA ILE A 310 4.01 -15.10 6.31
C ILE A 310 4.74 -15.53 5.03
N GLY A 311 6.07 -15.38 5.02
CA GLY A 311 6.92 -15.63 3.85
C GLY A 311 7.47 -17.06 3.77
N GLY A 312 7.98 -17.40 2.59
CA GLY A 312 8.40 -18.74 2.20
C GLY A 312 7.27 -19.54 1.56
N THR A 313 7.59 -20.76 1.14
CA THR A 313 6.70 -21.61 0.36
C THR A 313 5.59 -22.24 1.22
N GLN A 314 4.38 -22.37 0.63
CA GLN A 314 3.20 -23.06 1.18
C GLN A 314 2.68 -22.58 2.56
N THR A 315 2.59 -21.26 2.80
CA THR A 315 2.19 -20.70 4.10
C THR A 315 0.69 -20.48 4.33
N ILE A 316 -0.17 -20.50 3.30
CA ILE A 316 -1.57 -20.07 3.40
C ILE A 316 -2.54 -21.27 3.55
N ASN A 317 -3.32 -21.30 4.63
CA ASN A 317 -4.34 -22.33 4.86
C ASN A 317 -5.42 -22.33 3.76
N ALA A 318 -5.88 -23.52 3.37
CA ALA A 318 -6.80 -23.74 2.25
C ALA A 318 -8.13 -22.97 2.37
N ASN A 319 -8.64 -22.74 3.59
CA ASN A 319 -9.91 -22.03 3.82
C ASN A 319 -9.86 -20.55 3.43
N VAL A 320 -8.67 -19.94 3.44
CA VAL A 320 -8.45 -18.52 3.08
C VAL A 320 -7.68 -18.33 1.76
N LEU A 321 -7.25 -19.42 1.11
CA LEU A 321 -6.50 -19.40 -0.15
C LEU A 321 -7.22 -18.63 -1.29
N GLN A 322 -8.55 -18.63 -1.31
CA GLN A 322 -9.33 -17.87 -2.29
C GLN A 322 -9.12 -16.35 -2.19
N VAL A 323 -8.75 -15.82 -1.01
CA VAL A 323 -8.41 -14.40 -0.86
C VAL A 323 -7.10 -14.09 -1.58
N ALA A 324 -6.07 -14.93 -1.41
CA ALA A 324 -4.79 -14.77 -2.10
C ALA A 324 -4.94 -14.88 -3.64
N ILE A 325 -5.81 -15.80 -4.11
CA ILE A 325 -6.20 -15.88 -5.53
C ILE A 325 -6.90 -14.59 -5.99
N GLY A 326 -7.69 -13.96 -5.12
CA GLY A 326 -8.27 -12.64 -5.33
C GLY A 326 -7.22 -11.54 -5.50
N VAL A 327 -6.24 -11.45 -4.59
CA VAL A 327 -5.15 -10.45 -4.67
C VAL A 327 -4.37 -10.55 -5.97
N ILE A 328 -4.05 -11.77 -6.44
CA ILE A 328 -3.34 -11.96 -7.71
C ILE A 328 -4.19 -11.45 -8.89
N LYS A 329 -5.50 -11.77 -8.93
CA LYS A 329 -6.41 -11.25 -9.97
C LYS A 329 -6.51 -9.73 -9.93
N GLU A 330 -6.62 -9.15 -8.74
CA GLU A 330 -6.64 -7.70 -8.53
C GLU A 330 -5.31 -7.06 -8.97
N SER A 331 -4.16 -7.69 -8.69
CA SER A 331 -2.83 -7.22 -9.08
C SER A 331 -2.70 -7.06 -10.60
N ARG A 332 -3.30 -8.01 -11.34
CA ARG A 332 -3.39 -8.02 -12.81
C ARG A 332 -4.39 -6.98 -13.34
N GLN A 333 -5.54 -6.81 -12.68
CA GLN A 333 -6.54 -5.79 -13.03
C GLN A 333 -6.03 -4.36 -12.80
N LEU A 334 -5.37 -4.12 -11.66
CA LEU A 334 -4.67 -2.89 -11.33
C LEU A 334 -3.39 -2.70 -12.16
N ARG A 335 -2.89 -3.74 -12.83
CA ARG A 335 -1.68 -3.71 -13.65
C ARG A 335 -0.49 -3.18 -12.84
N LEU A 336 -0.15 -3.89 -11.77
CA LEU A 336 1.10 -3.66 -11.03
C LEU A 336 2.30 -4.03 -11.92
N GLN A 337 3.41 -3.31 -11.73
CA GLN A 337 4.66 -3.63 -12.40
C GLN A 337 5.30 -4.90 -11.78
N PRO A 338 6.23 -5.59 -12.47
CA PRO A 338 6.87 -6.78 -11.94
C PRO A 338 7.60 -6.54 -10.62
N PHE A 339 7.78 -7.61 -9.85
CA PHE A 339 8.42 -7.60 -8.53
C PHE A 339 9.82 -6.96 -8.56
N ASN A 340 10.60 -7.19 -9.62
CA ASN A 340 11.93 -6.60 -9.80
C ASN A 340 11.90 -5.08 -10.06
N GLU A 341 10.87 -4.52 -10.69
CA GLU A 341 10.68 -3.07 -10.80
C GLU A 341 10.43 -2.44 -9.42
N TYR A 342 9.60 -3.09 -8.59
CA TYR A 342 9.41 -2.67 -7.20
C TYR A 342 10.68 -2.82 -6.36
N ARG A 343 11.48 -3.90 -6.52
CA ARG A 343 12.78 -4.01 -5.86
C ARG A 343 13.72 -2.86 -6.23
N LYS A 344 13.85 -2.52 -7.52
CA LYS A 344 14.60 -1.34 -7.98
C LYS A 344 14.06 -0.04 -7.37
N ARG A 345 12.73 0.17 -7.36
CA ARG A 345 12.09 1.40 -6.83
C ARG A 345 12.34 1.63 -5.34
N PHE A 346 12.51 0.57 -4.56
CA PHE A 346 12.84 0.64 -3.13
C PHE A 346 14.35 0.52 -2.84
N GLY A 347 15.20 0.57 -3.87
CA GLY A 347 16.65 0.63 -3.73
C GLY A 347 17.31 -0.70 -3.38
N MET A 348 16.63 -1.81 -3.66
CA MET A 348 17.16 -3.18 -3.64
C MET A 348 17.65 -3.58 -5.03
N LYS A 349 18.42 -4.67 -5.11
CA LYS A 349 18.83 -5.28 -6.39
C LYS A 349 17.73 -6.22 -6.90
N PRO A 350 17.40 -6.22 -8.20
CA PRO A 350 16.51 -7.23 -8.79
C PRO A 350 17.11 -8.63 -8.64
N TYR A 351 16.25 -9.65 -8.48
CA TYR A 351 16.64 -11.06 -8.48
C TYR A 351 16.97 -11.54 -9.89
N LYS A 352 17.96 -12.43 -10.01
CA LYS A 352 18.44 -12.97 -11.29
C LYS A 352 17.90 -14.35 -11.64
N SER A 353 17.28 -15.05 -10.69
CA SER A 353 16.61 -16.33 -10.90
C SER A 353 15.61 -16.61 -9.77
N PHE A 354 14.68 -17.53 -10.02
CA PHE A 354 13.75 -18.02 -9.00
C PHE A 354 14.46 -18.76 -7.85
N GLN A 355 15.63 -19.35 -8.11
CA GLN A 355 16.50 -19.94 -7.07
C GLN A 355 17.10 -18.87 -6.15
N GLU A 356 17.48 -17.70 -6.69
CA GLU A 356 17.97 -16.58 -5.86
C GLU A 356 16.85 -16.00 -4.97
N LEU A 357 15.62 -15.94 -5.49
CA LEU A 357 14.41 -15.52 -4.76
C LEU A 357 14.05 -16.49 -3.61
N THR A 358 13.79 -17.75 -3.95
CA THR A 358 13.20 -18.75 -3.05
C THR A 358 14.23 -19.41 -2.12
N GLY A 359 15.50 -19.46 -2.52
CA GLY A 359 16.55 -20.17 -1.78
C GLY A 359 16.46 -21.70 -1.86
N GLU A 360 15.59 -22.24 -2.71
CA GLU A 360 15.39 -23.68 -2.97
C GLU A 360 15.37 -23.96 -4.48
N GLU A 361 15.31 -25.23 -4.87
CA GLU A 361 15.37 -25.66 -6.28
C GLU A 361 14.02 -26.14 -6.85
N GLU A 362 13.17 -26.77 -6.03
CA GLU A 362 11.92 -27.39 -6.49
C GLU A 362 10.90 -26.33 -6.92
N LYS A 363 10.56 -25.39 -6.03
CA LYS A 363 9.62 -24.30 -6.35
C LYS A 363 10.25 -23.26 -7.27
N ALA A 364 11.58 -23.17 -7.32
CA ALA A 364 12.27 -22.34 -8.31
C ALA A 364 12.01 -22.83 -9.73
N ALA A 365 12.15 -24.14 -9.98
CA ALA A 365 11.90 -24.74 -11.29
C ALA A 365 10.41 -24.64 -11.70
N GLU A 366 9.46 -24.87 -10.77
CA GLU A 366 8.03 -24.67 -11.05
C GLU A 366 7.70 -23.22 -11.43
N LEU A 367 8.31 -22.23 -10.75
CA LEU A 367 8.11 -20.81 -11.08
C LEU A 367 8.76 -20.43 -12.41
N GLU A 368 9.90 -21.03 -12.76
CA GLU A 368 10.58 -20.80 -14.04
C GLU A 368 9.76 -21.36 -15.22
N GLU A 369 9.14 -22.54 -15.07
CA GLU A 369 8.19 -23.07 -16.07
C GLU A 369 6.92 -22.20 -16.20
N LEU A 370 6.40 -21.66 -15.08
CA LEU A 370 5.14 -20.89 -15.06
C LEU A 370 5.28 -19.44 -15.55
N TYR A 371 6.39 -18.77 -15.24
CA TYR A 371 6.61 -17.35 -15.60
C TYR A 371 7.58 -17.16 -16.77
N GLY A 372 8.48 -18.10 -17.05
CA GLY A 372 9.50 -18.02 -18.11
C GLY A 372 10.65 -17.04 -17.85
N ASP A 373 10.43 -15.97 -17.08
CA ASP A 373 11.43 -14.95 -16.74
C ASP A 373 11.20 -14.40 -15.32
N ILE A 374 12.29 -14.18 -14.57
CA ILE A 374 12.26 -13.58 -13.24
C ILE A 374 11.80 -12.11 -13.27
N ASP A 375 12.06 -11.40 -14.37
CA ASP A 375 11.55 -10.03 -14.59
C ASP A 375 10.06 -10.00 -14.98
N ALA A 376 9.41 -11.15 -15.17
CA ALA A 376 7.95 -11.28 -15.34
C ALA A 376 7.19 -11.62 -14.04
N LEU A 377 7.89 -11.87 -12.92
CA LEU A 377 7.29 -12.27 -11.65
C LEU A 377 6.38 -11.18 -11.07
N GLU A 378 5.16 -11.55 -10.67
CA GLU A 378 4.18 -10.65 -10.07
C GLU A 378 4.53 -10.23 -8.63
N PHE A 379 4.12 -9.01 -8.26
CA PHE A 379 4.46 -8.35 -6.99
C PHE A 379 4.09 -9.17 -5.74
N TYR A 380 2.82 -9.59 -5.62
CA TYR A 380 2.34 -10.29 -4.42
C TYR A 380 2.86 -11.74 -4.30
N PRO A 381 2.90 -12.56 -5.38
CA PRO A 381 3.63 -13.83 -5.36
C PRO A 381 5.10 -13.67 -4.98
N GLY A 382 5.81 -12.67 -5.53
CA GLY A 382 7.20 -12.38 -5.18
C GLY A 382 7.40 -12.09 -3.68
N LEU A 383 6.53 -11.26 -3.09
CA LEU A 383 6.57 -10.94 -1.65
C LEU A 383 6.39 -12.14 -0.72
N LEU A 384 5.61 -13.14 -1.12
CA LEU A 384 5.36 -14.34 -0.30
C LEU A 384 6.40 -15.43 -0.53
N LEU A 385 6.82 -15.64 -1.79
CA LEU A 385 7.75 -16.71 -2.18
C LEU A 385 9.23 -16.35 -1.98
N GLU A 386 9.53 -15.06 -1.73
CA GLU A 386 10.85 -14.62 -1.27
C GLU A 386 11.25 -15.32 0.04
N LYS A 387 12.48 -15.85 0.06
CA LYS A 387 13.02 -16.55 1.23
C LYS A 387 13.01 -15.66 2.48
N PRO A 388 12.48 -16.15 3.63
CA PRO A 388 12.53 -15.40 4.88
C PRO A 388 13.97 -15.07 5.30
N GLN A 389 14.13 -13.93 5.98
CA GLN A 389 15.40 -13.63 6.66
C GLN A 389 15.63 -14.59 7.85
N PRO A 390 16.86 -14.80 8.33
CA PRO A 390 17.14 -15.73 9.43
C PRO A 390 16.32 -15.41 10.68
N ASN A 391 15.48 -16.37 11.11
CA ASN A 391 14.48 -16.21 12.19
C ASN A 391 13.39 -15.14 11.94
N GLY A 392 13.28 -14.59 10.73
CA GLY A 392 12.26 -13.63 10.33
C GLY A 392 10.96 -14.28 9.86
N ILE A 393 9.85 -13.56 10.03
CA ILE A 393 8.51 -14.00 9.59
C ILE A 393 8.27 -13.81 8.07
N PHE A 394 9.13 -13.04 7.40
CA PHE A 394 9.08 -12.70 5.98
C PHE A 394 10.48 -12.37 5.40
N GLY A 395 10.57 -12.14 4.09
CA GLY A 395 11.82 -11.82 3.37
C GLY A 395 12.29 -10.36 3.45
N GLU A 396 13.29 -10.02 2.61
CA GLU A 396 13.89 -8.68 2.51
C GLU A 396 12.87 -7.64 1.99
N SER A 397 12.17 -7.93 0.88
CA SER A 397 11.26 -7.00 0.21
C SER A 397 10.08 -6.61 1.09
N MET A 398 9.55 -7.53 1.90
CA MET A 398 8.45 -7.24 2.83
C MET A 398 8.83 -6.12 3.83
N VAL A 399 10.08 -6.12 4.31
CA VAL A 399 10.62 -5.09 5.21
C VAL A 399 10.92 -3.81 4.43
N GLU A 400 11.68 -3.90 3.34
CA GLU A 400 12.19 -2.74 2.61
C GLU A 400 11.08 -1.93 1.91
N ILE A 401 10.01 -2.60 1.47
CA ILE A 401 8.83 -1.97 0.85
C ILE A 401 7.78 -1.60 1.93
N GLY A 402 7.53 -2.48 2.90
CA GLY A 402 6.50 -2.28 3.93
C GLY A 402 6.83 -1.19 4.95
N ALA A 403 8.09 -1.09 5.39
CA ALA A 403 8.48 -0.12 6.43
C ALA A 403 8.34 1.36 5.99
N PRO A 404 8.74 1.78 4.77
CA PRO A 404 8.45 3.11 4.24
C PRO A 404 6.97 3.50 4.29
N PHE A 405 6.08 2.63 3.80
CA PHE A 405 4.64 2.88 3.82
C PHE A 405 4.07 2.95 5.23
N SER A 406 4.45 2.01 6.10
CA SER A 406 4.00 1.97 7.49
C SER A 406 4.42 3.23 8.24
N LEU A 407 5.73 3.56 8.26
CA LEU A 407 6.25 4.72 8.98
C LEU A 407 5.70 6.05 8.43
N LYS A 408 5.52 6.16 7.11
CA LYS A 408 4.87 7.33 6.49
C LYS A 408 3.37 7.42 6.84
N GLY A 409 2.66 6.30 6.94
CA GLY A 409 1.26 6.27 7.37
C GLY A 409 1.06 6.61 8.84
N LEU A 410 2.05 6.28 9.68
CA LEU A 410 2.07 6.53 11.12
C LEU A 410 2.44 7.98 11.41
N PHE A 411 3.68 8.40 11.11
CA PHE A 411 4.15 9.76 11.40
C PHE A 411 3.59 10.83 10.46
N GLY A 412 3.07 10.44 9.29
CA GLY A 412 2.34 11.33 8.37
C GLY A 412 0.95 11.73 8.85
N ASN A 413 0.54 11.31 10.05
CA ASN A 413 -0.71 11.74 10.66
C ASN A 413 -0.60 13.20 11.17
N PRO A 414 -1.61 14.06 10.95
CA PRO A 414 -1.64 15.42 11.49
C PRO A 414 -1.38 15.54 12.99
N ILE A 415 -1.76 14.55 13.82
CA ILE A 415 -1.49 14.61 15.28
C ILE A 415 0.01 14.63 15.62
N CYS A 416 0.85 14.11 14.72
CA CYS A 416 2.31 14.12 14.87
C CYS A 416 2.94 15.46 14.43
N SER A 417 2.16 16.42 13.94
CA SER A 417 2.69 17.74 13.55
C SER A 417 2.96 18.63 14.78
N PRO A 418 3.92 19.58 14.69
CA PRO A 418 4.18 20.55 15.78
C PRO A 418 2.96 21.36 16.20
N GLU A 419 1.98 21.53 15.32
CA GLU A 419 0.74 22.26 15.61
C GLU A 419 -0.24 21.43 16.46
N TYR A 420 -0.25 20.10 16.34
CA TYR A 420 -1.21 19.23 17.04
C TYR A 420 -0.59 18.43 18.20
N TRP A 421 0.72 18.18 18.21
CA TRP A 421 1.40 17.42 19.25
C TRP A 421 1.64 18.27 20.50
N LYS A 422 0.54 18.61 21.19
CA LYS A 422 0.51 19.47 22.38
C LYS A 422 -0.59 19.03 23.35
N PRO A 423 -0.43 19.23 24.67
CA PRO A 423 -1.36 18.72 25.69
C PRO A 423 -2.82 19.14 25.46
N SER A 424 -3.04 20.39 25.00
CA SER A 424 -4.38 20.92 24.75
C SER A 424 -5.16 20.23 23.63
N THR A 425 -4.49 19.57 22.67
CA THR A 425 -5.14 18.74 21.64
C THR A 425 -5.78 17.50 22.24
N PHE A 426 -5.21 16.97 23.34
CA PHE A 426 -5.66 15.76 24.03
C PHE A 426 -6.48 16.07 25.30
N GLY A 427 -6.96 17.30 25.46
CA GLY A 427 -7.75 17.73 26.63
C GLY A 427 -6.94 18.05 27.89
N GLY A 428 -5.61 18.16 27.79
CA GLY A 428 -4.69 18.43 28.88
C GLY A 428 -3.64 17.33 29.06
N GLU A 429 -2.75 17.49 30.04
CA GLU A 429 -1.65 16.55 30.27
C GLU A 429 -2.13 15.11 30.49
N THR A 430 -3.25 14.91 31.21
CA THR A 430 -3.79 13.56 31.46
C THR A 430 -4.08 12.79 30.18
N GLY A 431 -4.72 13.42 29.18
CA GLY A 431 -4.96 12.77 27.89
C GLY A 431 -3.70 12.60 27.05
N PHE A 432 -2.73 13.51 27.19
CA PHE A 432 -1.46 13.42 26.49
C PHE A 432 -0.57 12.30 27.04
N GLU A 433 -0.55 12.09 28.36
CA GLU A 433 0.16 10.98 29.03
C GLU A 433 -0.52 9.63 28.78
N ILE A 434 -1.84 9.58 28.56
CA ILE A 434 -2.49 8.36 28.03
C ILE A 434 -1.89 7.99 26.67
N VAL A 435 -1.77 8.93 25.72
CA VAL A 435 -1.15 8.67 24.41
C VAL A 435 0.33 8.30 24.52
N LYS A 436 1.11 9.00 25.38
CA LYS A 436 2.55 8.75 25.57
C LYS A 436 2.86 7.43 26.28
N THR A 437 1.98 6.94 27.16
CA THR A 437 2.17 5.70 27.95
C THR A 437 1.34 4.51 27.48
N ALA A 438 0.59 4.64 26.38
CA ALA A 438 -0.19 3.56 25.80
C ALA A 438 0.68 2.36 25.38
N SER A 439 0.24 1.16 25.75
CA SER A 439 0.75 -0.14 25.30
C SER A 439 -0.44 -1.08 25.08
N LEU A 440 -0.23 -2.17 24.33
CA LEU A 440 -1.24 -3.22 24.16
C LEU A 440 -1.66 -3.83 25.51
N GLU A 441 -0.73 -3.95 26.46
CA GLU A 441 -0.99 -4.39 27.83
C GLU A 441 -1.94 -3.44 28.57
N LYS A 442 -1.65 -2.12 28.62
CA LYS A 442 -2.56 -1.13 29.22
C LYS A 442 -3.93 -1.17 28.53
N LEU A 443 -3.97 -1.25 27.19
CA LEU A 443 -5.20 -1.27 26.40
C LEU A 443 -6.10 -2.46 26.77
N VAL A 444 -5.54 -3.66 26.94
CA VAL A 444 -6.30 -4.83 27.41
C VAL A 444 -6.65 -4.69 28.88
N CYS A 445 -5.65 -4.57 29.76
CA CYS A 445 -5.80 -4.73 31.21
C CYS A 445 -6.64 -3.64 31.90
N LEU A 446 -6.81 -2.48 31.29
CA LEU A 446 -7.71 -1.41 31.79
C LEU A 446 -9.17 -1.57 31.30
N ASN A 447 -9.43 -2.41 30.29
CA ASN A 447 -10.76 -2.61 29.69
C ASN A 447 -11.37 -4.00 29.96
N VAL A 448 -10.65 -4.90 30.63
CA VAL A 448 -11.13 -6.23 31.04
C VAL A 448 -11.19 -6.40 32.56
N LYS A 449 -11.84 -7.45 33.06
CA LYS A 449 -11.94 -7.73 34.49
C LYS A 449 -10.63 -8.32 35.03
N LYS A 450 -9.81 -7.45 35.62
CA LYS A 450 -8.49 -7.65 36.26
C LYS A 450 -8.25 -8.95 37.06
N HIS A 451 -9.30 -9.66 37.51
CA HIS A 451 -9.21 -10.93 38.24
C HIS A 451 -9.22 -12.19 37.35
N GLN A 452 -9.43 -12.06 36.03
CA GLN A 452 -9.61 -13.19 35.11
C GLN A 452 -8.52 -13.30 34.03
N LEU A 453 -7.53 -12.40 34.00
CA LEU A 453 -6.42 -12.45 33.05
C LEU A 453 -5.07 -12.64 33.78
N LEU A 454 -4.45 -13.81 33.62
CA LEU A 454 -3.11 -14.12 34.15
C LEU A 454 -1.98 -13.26 33.53
N LEU A 455 -2.28 -12.57 32.42
CA LEU A 455 -1.37 -11.68 31.70
C LEU A 455 -1.31 -10.25 32.27
N CYS A 456 -2.22 -9.86 33.17
CA CYS A 456 -2.27 -8.51 33.74
C CYS A 456 -1.51 -8.42 35.08
N PRO A 457 -0.73 -7.35 35.33
CA PRO A 457 -0.05 -7.15 36.61
C PRO A 457 -1.00 -7.07 37.81
N SER A 458 -0.51 -7.50 38.97
CA SER A 458 -1.23 -7.35 40.24
C SER A 458 -1.40 -5.87 40.62
N HIS A 459 -2.35 -5.62 41.53
CA HIS A 459 -2.87 -4.27 41.81
C HIS A 459 -1.83 -3.28 42.38
N GLU A 460 -0.67 -3.77 42.83
CA GLU A 460 0.42 -2.96 43.39
C GLU A 460 1.33 -2.34 42.31
N ALA A 461 1.32 -2.87 41.08
CA ALA A 461 2.15 -2.37 39.97
C ALA A 461 1.47 -1.26 39.14
N MET A 462 0.15 -1.30 39.00
CA MET A 462 -0.65 -0.34 38.19
C MET A 462 -1.14 0.85 39.04
N GLY A 463 -0.21 1.62 39.62
CA GLY A 463 -0.53 2.62 40.66
C GLY A 463 -1.46 3.76 40.23
N ASN A 464 -2.55 3.96 40.98
CA ASN A 464 -3.46 5.12 41.03
C ASN A 464 -4.15 5.66 39.75
N GLU A 465 -3.71 5.34 38.52
CA GLU A 465 -4.35 5.82 37.28
C GLU A 465 -5.85 5.42 37.18
N GLU A 466 -6.19 4.26 37.74
CA GLU A 466 -7.50 3.60 37.57
C GLU A 466 -8.70 4.39 38.12
N ASN A 467 -8.47 5.32 39.07
CA ASN A 467 -9.51 6.21 39.58
C ASN A 467 -9.72 7.44 38.67
N GLN A 468 -8.65 7.97 38.06
CA GLN A 468 -8.75 9.20 37.26
C GLN A 468 -9.48 8.98 35.93
N GLY A 469 -9.21 7.85 35.25
CA GLY A 469 -9.91 7.51 33.99
C GLY A 469 -11.42 7.32 34.16
N ARG A 470 -11.85 6.70 35.27
CA ARG A 470 -13.28 6.49 35.57
C ARG A 470 -13.98 7.79 35.97
N GLU A 471 -13.32 8.70 36.68
CA GLU A 471 -13.85 10.05 36.93
C GLU A 471 -14.00 10.86 35.63
N PHE A 472 -13.06 10.75 34.69
CA PHE A 472 -13.13 11.47 33.42
C PHE A 472 -14.37 11.08 32.60
N TRP A 473 -14.56 9.78 32.33
CA TRP A 473 -15.71 9.31 31.55
C TRP A 473 -17.06 9.54 32.24
N SER A 474 -17.12 9.49 33.58
CA SER A 474 -18.35 9.80 34.33
C SER A 474 -18.67 11.30 34.39
N ARG A 475 -17.70 12.19 34.16
CA ARG A 475 -17.91 13.64 33.97
C ARG A 475 -18.15 14.05 32.52
N ALA A 476 -17.64 13.28 31.55
CA ALA A 476 -17.80 13.57 30.12
C ALA A 476 -19.17 13.17 29.54
N LEU A 477 -19.88 12.22 30.18
CA LEU A 477 -21.26 11.88 29.82
C LEU A 477 -22.23 12.97 30.32
N PRO A 478 -23.09 13.55 29.46
CA PRO A 478 -24.11 14.49 29.90
C PRO A 478 -25.08 13.82 30.86
N GLN A 479 -25.30 14.43 32.02
CA GLN A 479 -26.19 13.89 33.05
C GLN A 479 -27.60 13.71 32.49
N LYS A 480 -28.21 12.54 32.74
CA LYS A 480 -29.60 12.28 32.36
C LYS A 480 -30.51 13.31 33.03
N LEU A 481 -31.22 14.09 32.23
CA LEU A 481 -32.36 14.89 32.70
C LEU A 481 -33.39 13.95 33.33
N GLY A 482 -33.66 14.16 34.62
CA GLY A 482 -34.64 13.37 35.37
C GLY A 482 -36.08 13.71 34.98
N PRO A 483 -37.05 12.81 35.26
CA PRO A 483 -38.43 12.99 34.83
C PRO A 483 -39.22 13.98 35.71
N GLY A 484 -39.67 15.08 35.10
CA GLY A 484 -40.95 15.73 35.40
C GLY A 484 -41.01 16.81 36.50
N SER A 485 -41.01 18.07 36.07
CA SER A 485 -41.83 19.18 36.62
C SER A 485 -41.59 20.44 35.77
N THR A 486 -42.58 21.21 35.30
CA THR A 486 -44.06 21.08 35.34
C THR A 486 -44.64 21.28 33.94
#